data_AF-A0A924CGR4-F1
#
_entry.id   AF-A0A924CGR4-F1
#
_cell.length_a   1.000
_cell.length_b   1.000
_cell.length_c   1.000
_cell.angle_alpha   90.00
_cell.angle_beta   90.00
_cell.angle_gamma   90.00
#
_symmetry.space_group_name_H-M   'P 1'
#
loop_
_entity.id
_entity.type
_entity.pdbx_description
1 polymer ?
#
loop_
_entity_poly.entity_id
_entity_poly.type
_entity_poly.pdbx_seq_one_letter_code
_entity_poly.pdbx_strand_id
1 'polypeptide(L)'
;MDLKLKNLPAIFYKCRFVIALVCALLLLLSSCKKLALLSGDQSTLEKYFAENVLNRNFIVDFASNSGTDITSQYTGYNFVLTKDTSFYNGNMTGTKDGVTYSGTWTSNSDYSKLVINLNSPSIPVEFVFLNRAWKFTKKGVPVLNLAPWGNTEPKILYMRRL
;
A
#
# COMPACT_ATOMS: atom_id res chain seq x y z
N MET A 1 11.39 13.39 60.31
CA MET A 1 11.95 12.04 60.06
C MET A 1 12.45 12.06 58.63
N ASP A 2 13.55 12.78 58.40
CA ASP A 2 13.95 13.31 57.08
C ASP A 2 15.23 12.66 56.60
N LEU A 3 15.15 11.35 56.36
CA LEU A 3 16.33 10.54 56.06
C LEU A 3 16.12 9.65 54.85
N LYS A 4 15.49 10.16 53.77
CA LYS A 4 15.47 9.45 52.47
C LYS A 4 15.65 10.30 51.20
N LEU A 5 15.69 11.63 51.25
CA LEU A 5 15.87 12.45 50.04
C LEU A 5 17.33 12.84 49.71
N LYS A 6 18.26 12.79 50.68
CA LYS A 6 19.66 13.19 50.43
C LYS A 6 20.52 12.15 49.68
N ASN A 7 20.06 10.90 49.59
CA ASN A 7 20.81 9.80 48.97
C ASN A 7 20.36 9.47 47.54
N LEU A 8 19.33 10.16 47.02
CA LEU A 8 18.79 9.93 45.68
C LEU A 8 19.87 9.92 44.58
N PRO A 9 20.75 10.92 44.44
CA PRO A 9 21.75 10.93 43.36
C PRO A 9 22.76 9.77 43.46
N ALA A 10 23.13 9.34 44.67
CA ALA A 10 24.03 8.22 44.88
C ALA A 10 23.40 6.85 44.54
N ILE A 11 22.09 6.72 44.80
CA ILE A 11 21.30 5.52 44.44
C ILE A 11 21.14 5.43 42.92
N PHE A 12 20.83 6.55 42.25
CA PHE A 12 20.75 6.61 40.79
C PHE A 12 22.09 6.25 40.11
N TYR A 13 23.22 6.67 40.67
CA TYR A 13 24.55 6.35 40.11
C TYR A 13 24.94 4.87 40.28
N LYS A 14 24.56 4.24 41.39
CA LYS A 14 24.79 2.80 41.63
C LYS A 14 23.86 1.90 40.83
N CYS A 15 22.61 2.32 40.64
CA CYS A 15 21.60 1.58 39.87
C CYS A 15 21.55 1.97 38.39
N ARG A 16 22.46 2.82 37.89
CA ARG A 16 22.45 3.31 36.48
C ARG A 16 22.46 2.19 35.44
N PHE A 17 23.16 1.09 35.73
CA PHE A 17 23.18 -0.08 34.85
C PHE A 17 21.85 -0.82 34.82
N VAL A 18 21.17 -0.93 35.97
CA VAL A 18 19.85 -1.55 36.08
C VAL A 18 18.80 -0.69 35.38
N ILE A 19 18.87 0.63 35.56
CA ILE A 19 17.97 1.58 34.88
C ILE A 19 18.16 1.53 33.36
N ALA A 20 19.41 1.51 32.89
CA ALA A 20 19.72 1.37 31.47
C ALA A 20 19.21 0.03 30.90
N LEU A 21 19.33 -1.07 31.64
CA LEU A 21 18.83 -2.39 31.26
C LEU A 21 17.29 -2.41 31.16
N VAL A 22 16.60 -1.81 32.14
CA VAL A 22 15.13 -1.72 32.14
C VAL A 22 14.63 -0.83 30.99
N CYS A 23 15.27 0.31 30.74
CA CYS A 23 14.95 1.16 29.60
C CYS A 23 15.22 0.46 28.26
N ALA A 24 16.31 -0.29 28.12
CA ALA A 24 16.58 -1.08 26.91
C ALA A 24 15.54 -2.19 26.71
N LEU A 25 15.09 -2.87 27.77
CA LEU A 25 14.03 -3.87 27.70
C LEU A 25 12.69 -3.26 27.26
N LEU A 26 12.33 -2.09 27.79
CA LEU A 26 11.10 -1.38 27.45
C LEU A 26 11.10 -0.87 26.00
N LEU A 27 12.26 -0.45 25.48
CA LEU A 27 12.43 -0.07 24.07
C LEU A 27 12.34 -1.28 23.12
N LEU A 28 12.77 -2.47 23.56
CA LEU A 28 12.63 -3.70 22.76
C LEU A 28 11.17 -4.18 22.68
N LEU A 29 10.37 -4.01 23.75
CA LEU A 29 8.96 -4.41 23.77
C LEU A 29 8.05 -3.50 22.93
N SER A 30 8.48 -2.27 22.64
CA SER A 30 7.71 -1.33 21.81
C SER A 30 7.94 -1.49 20.30
N SER A 31 8.87 -2.36 19.88
CA SER A 31 9.19 -2.61 18.46
C SER A 31 8.37 -3.74 17.81
N CYS A 32 7.35 -4.30 18.47
CA CYS A 32 6.57 -5.42 17.96
C CYS A 32 5.32 -5.06 17.13
N LYS A 33 5.17 -3.81 16.66
CA LYS A 33 4.03 -3.46 15.77
C LYS A 33 4.28 -3.75 14.28
N LYS A 34 5.52 -4.06 13.86
CA LYS A 34 5.84 -4.40 12.46
C LYS A 34 5.79 -5.90 12.14
N LEU A 35 5.77 -6.78 13.14
CA LEU A 35 5.88 -8.22 12.92
C LEU A 35 4.58 -8.87 12.43
N ALA A 36 3.42 -8.37 12.85
CA ALA A 36 2.11 -8.87 12.40
C ALA A 36 1.86 -8.69 10.89
N LEU A 37 2.52 -7.69 10.28
CA LEU A 37 2.47 -7.45 8.83
C LEU A 37 3.39 -8.41 8.05
N LEU A 38 4.39 -8.99 8.72
CA LEU A 38 5.35 -9.95 8.15
C LEU A 38 4.88 -11.40 8.29
N SER A 39 3.97 -11.70 9.22
CA SER A 39 3.43 -13.05 9.42
C SER A 39 2.44 -13.48 8.33
N GLY A 40 2.07 -12.59 7.40
CA GLY A 40 1.30 -12.96 6.20
C GLY A 40 -0.06 -13.60 6.48
N ASP A 41 -0.61 -13.39 7.68
CA ASP A 41 -1.92 -13.92 8.02
C ASP A 41 -2.95 -13.33 7.04
N GLN A 42 -3.74 -14.21 6.43
CA GLN A 42 -4.67 -13.86 5.36
C GLN A 42 -5.62 -12.74 5.80
N SER A 43 -6.07 -12.80 7.06
CA SER A 43 -6.92 -11.77 7.69
C SER A 43 -6.26 -10.37 7.71
N THR A 44 -4.94 -10.32 7.91
CA THR A 44 -4.18 -9.07 8.00
C THR A 44 -3.95 -8.46 6.61
N LEU A 45 -3.67 -9.30 5.61
CA LEU A 45 -3.51 -8.84 4.22
C LEU A 45 -4.83 -8.34 3.63
N GLU A 46 -5.92 -9.06 3.88
CA GLU A 46 -7.28 -8.64 3.51
C GLU A 46 -7.63 -7.29 4.14
N LYS A 47 -7.38 -7.13 5.44
CA LYS A 47 -7.61 -5.87 6.16
C LYS A 47 -6.78 -4.73 5.58
N TYR A 48 -5.49 -4.97 5.36
CA TYR A 48 -4.61 -3.98 4.74
C TYR A 48 -5.12 -3.54 3.36
N PHE A 49 -5.49 -4.50 2.51
CA PHE A 49 -5.97 -4.22 1.17
C PHE A 49 -7.32 -3.49 1.19
N ALA A 50 -8.24 -3.90 2.07
CA ALA A 50 -9.52 -3.26 2.24
C ALA A 50 -9.42 -1.82 2.75
N GLU A 51 -8.53 -1.55 3.71
CA GLU A 51 -8.36 -0.22 4.29
C GLU A 51 -7.65 0.74 3.31
N ASN A 52 -6.71 0.22 2.52
CA ASN A 52 -5.78 1.05 1.77
C ASN A 52 -5.99 1.09 0.26
N VAL A 53 -6.62 0.07 -0.33
CA VAL A 53 -6.81 -0.07 -1.78
C VAL A 53 -8.30 -0.04 -2.14
N LEU A 54 -9.14 -0.79 -1.44
CA LEU A 54 -10.55 -0.88 -1.81
C LEU A 54 -11.33 0.40 -1.47
N ASN A 55 -12.25 0.77 -2.37
CA ASN A 55 -13.10 1.96 -2.26
C ASN A 55 -12.31 3.26 -2.07
N ARG A 56 -11.06 3.31 -2.52
CA ARG A 56 -10.21 4.50 -2.49
C ARG A 56 -10.07 5.09 -3.89
N ASN A 57 -9.94 6.41 -3.92
CA ASN A 57 -9.65 7.16 -5.13
C ASN A 57 -8.14 7.11 -5.39
N PHE A 58 -7.77 6.71 -6.60
CA PHE A 58 -6.39 6.67 -7.06
C PHE A 58 -6.22 7.51 -8.30
N ILE A 59 -5.10 8.21 -8.36
CA ILE A 59 -4.62 8.84 -9.58
C ILE A 59 -3.30 8.19 -9.99
N VAL A 60 -3.00 8.24 -11.28
CA VAL A 60 -1.68 7.84 -11.77
C VAL A 60 -0.69 8.93 -11.40
N ASP A 61 0.25 8.59 -10.52
CA ASP A 61 1.32 9.49 -10.07
C ASP A 61 2.52 9.44 -11.03
N PHE A 62 2.78 8.25 -11.59
CA PHE A 62 3.78 8.03 -12.63
C PHE A 62 3.42 6.81 -13.47
N ALA A 63 3.62 6.91 -14.79
CA ALA A 63 3.52 5.77 -15.69
C ALA A 63 4.62 5.83 -16.75
N SER A 64 5.38 4.73 -16.90
CA SER A 64 6.38 4.57 -17.94
C SER A 64 6.12 3.32 -18.76
N ASN A 65 6.09 3.47 -20.08
CA ASN A 65 6.01 2.37 -21.02
C ASN A 65 7.36 2.18 -21.71
N SER A 66 8.16 1.24 -21.19
CA SER A 66 9.47 0.91 -21.74
C SER A 66 10.42 2.11 -21.84
N GLY A 67 10.46 2.95 -20.82
CA GLY A 67 11.31 4.14 -20.75
C GLY A 67 10.64 5.44 -21.23
N THR A 68 9.53 5.35 -21.96
CA THR A 68 8.74 6.53 -22.33
C THR A 68 7.80 6.92 -21.20
N ASP A 69 7.89 8.14 -20.70
CA ASP A 69 6.93 8.69 -19.74
C ASP A 69 5.59 8.97 -20.43
N ILE A 70 4.53 8.35 -19.91
CA ILE A 70 3.15 8.49 -20.40
C ILE A 70 2.22 9.05 -19.32
N THR A 71 2.76 9.57 -18.22
CA THR A 71 2.00 10.04 -17.05
C THR A 71 0.95 11.07 -17.43
N SER A 72 1.27 11.97 -18.37
CA SER A 72 0.36 13.03 -18.82
C SER A 72 -0.92 12.51 -19.46
N GLN A 73 -0.92 11.30 -20.03
CA GLN A 73 -2.10 10.66 -20.63
C GLN A 73 -3.18 10.38 -19.58
N TYR A 74 -2.79 10.22 -18.31
CA TYR A 74 -3.69 9.93 -17.21
C TYR A 74 -4.17 11.16 -16.44
N THR A 75 -3.85 12.36 -16.92
CA THR A 75 -4.28 13.61 -16.27
C THR A 75 -5.80 13.70 -16.21
N GLY A 76 -6.33 13.99 -15.03
CA GLY A 76 -7.77 14.15 -14.77
C GLY A 76 -8.52 12.83 -14.52
N TYR A 77 -7.89 11.67 -14.67
CA TYR A 77 -8.52 10.40 -14.32
C TYR A 77 -8.47 10.14 -12.81
N ASN A 78 -9.56 9.59 -12.30
CA ASN A 78 -9.66 9.01 -10.97
C ASN A 78 -10.11 7.56 -11.06
N PHE A 79 -9.41 6.65 -10.41
CA PHE A 79 -9.64 5.22 -10.45
C PHE A 79 -10.09 4.69 -9.09
N VAL A 80 -11.09 3.82 -9.09
CA VAL A 80 -11.61 3.20 -7.87
C VAL A 80 -11.74 1.69 -8.06
N LEU A 81 -11.17 0.93 -7.13
CA LEU A 81 -11.37 -0.51 -7.03
C LEU A 81 -12.45 -0.76 -5.98
N THR A 82 -13.66 -1.06 -6.43
CA THR A 82 -14.80 -1.24 -5.53
C THR A 82 -14.74 -2.60 -4.86
N LYS A 83 -14.97 -2.64 -3.54
CA LYS A 83 -15.25 -3.88 -2.83
C LYS A 83 -16.71 -4.25 -3.07
N ASP A 84 -16.94 -5.36 -3.76
CA ASP A 84 -18.25 -5.99 -3.83
C ASP A 84 -18.40 -7.01 -2.68
N THR A 85 -18.57 -8.29 -2.99
CA THR A 85 -18.71 -9.38 -2.00
C THR A 85 -17.39 -10.07 -1.65
N SER A 86 -16.34 -9.84 -2.45
CA SER A 86 -15.04 -10.49 -2.37
C SER A 86 -13.93 -9.52 -2.00
N PHE A 87 -12.88 -10.03 -1.35
CA PHE A 87 -11.63 -9.28 -1.15
C PHE A 87 -10.62 -9.52 -2.29
N TYR A 88 -10.93 -10.38 -3.26
CA TYR A 88 -10.02 -10.78 -4.34
C TYR A 88 -10.50 -10.36 -5.73
N ASN A 89 -11.71 -9.81 -5.84
CA ASN A 89 -12.25 -9.32 -7.09
C ASN A 89 -13.34 -8.28 -6.82
N GLY A 90 -13.66 -7.52 -7.87
CA GLY A 90 -14.76 -6.57 -7.86
C GLY A 90 -14.76 -5.70 -9.10
N ASN A 91 -15.64 -4.70 -9.07
CA ASN A 91 -15.75 -3.72 -10.15
C ASN A 91 -14.64 -2.67 -10.02
N MET A 92 -14.10 -2.24 -11.15
CA MET A 92 -13.19 -1.11 -11.22
C MET A 92 -13.83 -0.02 -12.07
N THR A 93 -13.65 1.24 -11.65
CA THR A 93 -14.03 2.39 -12.45
C THR A 93 -12.85 3.32 -12.67
N GLY A 94 -12.83 3.98 -13.82
CA GLY A 94 -11.97 5.13 -14.12
C GLY A 94 -12.87 6.27 -14.60
N THR A 95 -12.81 7.42 -13.94
CA THR A 95 -13.68 8.57 -14.26
C THR A 95 -12.84 9.76 -14.67
N LYS A 96 -13.23 10.44 -15.74
CA LYS A 96 -12.63 11.70 -16.20
C LYS A 96 -13.70 12.56 -16.85
N ASP A 97 -13.74 13.84 -16.48
CA ASP A 97 -14.66 14.84 -17.06
C ASP A 97 -16.14 14.38 -17.10
N GLY A 98 -16.58 13.64 -16.07
CA GLY A 98 -17.94 13.10 -15.96
C GLY A 98 -18.17 11.79 -16.72
N VAL A 99 -17.26 11.35 -17.58
CA VAL A 99 -17.32 10.04 -18.25
C VAL A 99 -16.79 8.97 -17.31
N THR A 100 -17.52 7.87 -17.16
CA THR A 100 -17.11 6.72 -16.35
C THR A 100 -16.85 5.50 -17.22
N TYR A 101 -15.61 5.03 -17.17
CA TYR A 101 -15.18 3.74 -17.70
C TYR A 101 -15.27 2.71 -16.60
N SER A 102 -15.86 1.56 -16.90
CA SER A 102 -16.14 0.47 -16.00
C SER A 102 -15.48 -0.81 -16.48
N GLY A 103 -15.24 -1.71 -15.53
CA GLY A 103 -14.75 -3.04 -15.77
C GLY A 103 -14.50 -3.76 -14.45
N THR A 104 -13.45 -4.57 -14.40
CA THR A 104 -13.16 -5.42 -13.24
C THR A 104 -11.73 -5.30 -12.78
N TRP A 105 -11.52 -5.62 -11.50
CA TRP A 105 -10.21 -5.90 -10.94
C TRP A 105 -10.22 -7.29 -10.29
N THR A 106 -9.06 -7.96 -10.28
CA THR A 106 -8.85 -9.19 -9.50
C THR A 106 -7.47 -9.22 -8.84
N SER A 107 -7.33 -9.97 -7.76
CA SER A 107 -6.08 -10.18 -7.03
C SER A 107 -5.94 -11.63 -6.60
N ASN A 108 -4.73 -12.06 -6.27
CA ASN A 108 -4.44 -13.39 -5.72
C ASN A 108 -4.44 -13.35 -4.17
N SER A 109 -4.38 -14.53 -3.55
CA SER A 109 -4.53 -14.70 -2.09
C SER A 109 -3.52 -13.92 -1.24
N ASP A 110 -2.31 -13.69 -1.76
CA ASP A 110 -1.24 -12.96 -1.08
C ASP A 110 -1.20 -11.46 -1.45
N TYR A 111 -2.15 -11.00 -2.28
CA TYR A 111 -2.21 -9.64 -2.83
C TYR A 111 -0.91 -9.20 -3.50
N SER A 112 -0.13 -10.12 -4.09
CA SER A 112 1.06 -9.78 -4.86
C SER A 112 0.75 -9.40 -6.31
N LYS A 113 -0.45 -9.74 -6.79
CA LYS A 113 -0.93 -9.50 -8.15
C LYS A 113 -2.19 -8.64 -8.15
N LEU A 114 -2.32 -7.73 -9.12
CA LEU A 114 -3.53 -6.99 -9.43
C LEU A 114 -3.79 -7.07 -10.93
N VAL A 115 -4.91 -7.64 -11.36
CA VAL A 115 -5.34 -7.62 -12.76
C VAL A 115 -6.37 -6.51 -12.92
N ILE A 116 -6.16 -5.63 -13.89
CA ILE A 116 -7.08 -4.55 -14.25
C ILE A 116 -7.65 -4.85 -15.63
N ASN A 117 -8.97 -4.69 -15.77
CA ASN A 117 -9.68 -4.86 -17.03
C ASN A 117 -10.85 -3.87 -17.13
N LEU A 118 -10.57 -2.63 -17.56
CA LEU A 118 -11.58 -1.64 -17.92
C LEU A 118 -11.98 -1.83 -19.39
N ASN A 119 -13.26 -1.96 -19.71
CA ASN A 119 -13.67 -2.35 -21.07
C ASN A 119 -14.99 -1.73 -21.56
N SER A 120 -15.65 -0.90 -20.76
CA SER A 120 -16.93 -0.28 -21.14
C SER A 120 -17.06 1.15 -20.60
N PRO A 121 -17.52 2.14 -21.38
CA PRO A 121 -17.73 2.09 -22.84
C PRO A 121 -16.39 1.89 -23.55
N SER A 122 -16.33 2.04 -24.88
CA SER A 122 -15.07 1.94 -25.62
C SER A 122 -13.97 2.75 -24.92
N ILE A 123 -12.90 2.05 -24.52
CA ILE A 123 -11.85 2.65 -23.70
C ILE A 123 -10.87 3.48 -24.54
N PRO A 124 -10.31 4.55 -23.97
CA PRO A 124 -9.19 5.28 -24.57
C PRO A 124 -7.96 4.39 -24.77
N VAL A 125 -7.11 4.72 -25.75
CA VAL A 125 -5.96 3.90 -26.12
C VAL A 125 -4.94 3.77 -24.97
N GLU A 126 -4.82 4.79 -24.13
CA GLU A 126 -3.94 4.78 -22.95
C GLU A 126 -4.33 3.72 -21.91
N PHE A 127 -5.58 3.24 -21.91
CA PHE A 127 -6.01 2.17 -21.00
C PHE A 127 -5.47 0.81 -21.41
N VAL A 128 -4.95 0.63 -22.63
CA VAL A 128 -4.22 -0.59 -23.03
C VAL A 128 -2.96 -0.79 -22.18
N PHE A 129 -2.33 0.30 -21.74
CA PHE A 129 -1.24 0.20 -20.78
C PHE A 129 -1.76 -0.24 -19.41
N LEU A 130 -2.86 0.34 -18.91
CA LEU A 130 -3.40 0.05 -17.59
C LEU A 130 -3.99 -1.38 -17.49
N ASN A 131 -4.68 -1.83 -18.54
CA ASN A 131 -5.35 -3.13 -18.60
C ASN A 131 -4.36 -4.28 -18.78
N ARG A 132 -3.88 -4.80 -17.66
CA ARG A 132 -3.01 -5.98 -17.61
C ARG A 132 -2.96 -6.55 -16.20
N ALA A 133 -2.20 -7.62 -16.06
CA ALA A 133 -1.76 -8.11 -14.77
C ALA A 133 -0.53 -7.33 -14.29
N TRP A 134 -0.64 -6.77 -13.10
CA TRP A 134 0.39 -6.05 -12.37
C TRP A 134 0.87 -6.84 -11.17
N LYS A 135 2.13 -6.68 -10.82
CA LYS A 135 2.78 -7.14 -9.61
C LYS A 135 3.03 -5.95 -8.70
N PHE A 136 2.66 -6.05 -7.43
CA PHE A 136 3.07 -5.07 -6.43
C PHE A 136 4.57 -5.18 -6.16
N THR A 137 5.34 -4.16 -6.54
CA THR A 137 6.78 -4.07 -6.24
C THR A 137 7.04 -3.44 -4.88
N LYS A 138 6.12 -2.58 -4.43
CA LYS A 138 6.11 -2.03 -3.08
C LYS A 138 4.66 -1.81 -2.63
N LYS A 139 4.29 -2.42 -1.50
CA LYS A 139 3.01 -2.19 -0.82
C LYS A 139 3.17 -1.02 0.17
N GLY A 140 3.50 0.15 -0.36
CA GLY A 140 3.61 1.39 0.40
C GLY A 140 2.31 2.17 0.33
N VAL A 141 1.92 2.82 1.43
CA VAL A 141 0.87 3.85 1.41
C VAL A 141 1.57 5.21 1.41
N PRO A 142 1.11 6.20 0.62
CA PRO A 142 -0.10 6.21 -0.21
C PRO A 142 0.08 5.74 -1.67
N VAL A 143 1.29 5.32 -2.07
CA VAL A 143 1.60 5.00 -3.48
C VAL A 143 1.77 3.50 -3.71
N LEU A 144 0.91 2.94 -4.55
CA LEU A 144 1.00 1.57 -5.04
C LEU A 144 2.02 1.52 -6.18
N ASN A 145 3.12 0.81 -5.99
CA ASN A 145 4.12 0.61 -7.03
C ASN A 145 3.91 -0.71 -7.74
N LEU A 146 3.78 -0.65 -9.06
CA LEU A 146 3.38 -1.76 -9.90
C LEU A 146 4.36 -1.95 -11.06
N ALA A 147 4.64 -3.21 -11.38
CA ALA A 147 5.35 -3.65 -12.57
C ALA A 147 4.58 -4.79 -13.25
N PRO A 148 4.77 -5.08 -14.54
CA PRO A 148 4.10 -6.19 -15.19
C PRO A 148 4.25 -7.51 -14.45
N TRP A 149 3.16 -8.26 -14.34
CA TRP A 149 3.19 -9.61 -13.78
C TRP A 149 3.70 -10.61 -14.82
N GLY A 150 4.70 -11.42 -14.46
CA GLY A 150 5.13 -12.58 -15.25
C GLY A 150 6.00 -12.26 -16.47
N ASN A 151 6.47 -11.02 -16.62
CA ASN A 151 7.43 -10.66 -17.66
C ASN A 151 8.45 -9.63 -17.14
N THR A 152 9.50 -9.37 -17.92
CA THR A 152 10.57 -8.42 -17.60
C THR A 152 10.44 -7.11 -18.37
N GLU A 153 9.27 -6.83 -18.95
CA GLU A 153 9.06 -5.59 -19.69
C GLU A 153 9.24 -4.40 -18.74
N PRO A 154 10.01 -3.37 -19.13
CA PRO A 154 10.33 -2.23 -18.28
C PRO A 154 9.18 -1.22 -18.23
N LYS A 155 7.98 -1.70 -17.87
CA LYS A 155 6.80 -0.86 -17.63
C LYS A 155 6.67 -0.60 -16.13
N ILE A 156 6.31 0.62 -15.78
CA ILE A 156 6.20 1.08 -14.39
C ILE A 156 4.88 1.82 -14.25
N LEU A 157 4.12 1.49 -13.21
CA LEU A 157 2.90 2.21 -12.86
C LEU A 157 2.89 2.50 -11.36
N TYR A 158 2.82 3.78 -11.01
CA TYR A 158 2.63 4.24 -9.65
C TYR A 158 1.26 4.89 -9.53
N MET A 159 0.44 4.38 -8.63
CA MET A 159 -0.90 4.91 -8.35
C MET A 159 -0.93 5.47 -6.94
N ARG A 160 -1.19 6.77 -6.82
CA ARG A 160 -1.26 7.45 -5.53
C ARG A 160 -2.71 7.56 -5.08
N ARG A 161 -2.93 7.15 -3.83
CA ARG A 161 -4.20 7.35 -3.14
C ARG A 161 -4.39 8.83 -2.82
N LEU A 162 -5.61 9.34 -3.07
CA LEU A 162 -6.06 10.66 -2.62
C LEU A 162 -6.58 10.63 -1.18
#